data_AF-A0A6L8EJL1-F1
#
_entry.id   AF-A0A6L8EJL1-F1
#
_cell.length_a   1.000
_cell.length_b   1.000
_cell.length_c   1.000
_cell.angle_alpha   90.00
_cell.angle_beta   90.00
_cell.angle_gamma   90.00
#
_symmetry.space_group_name_H-M   'P 1'
#
loop_
_entity.id
_entity.type
_entity.pdbx_description
1 polymer ?
#
loop_
_entity_poly.entity_id
_entity_poly.type
_entity_poly.pdbx_seq_one_letter_code
_entity_poly.pdbx_strand_id
1 'polypeptide(L)' 'MVSSANRHTGRNGAPVERPEREVLCPWCESPNTRLVSPYGPSVAEMLYKCEDCQDSFGWLKWEQRLPD' A
#
# COMPACT_ATOMS: atom_id res chain seq x y z
N MET A 1 0.17 -6.44 -54.99
CA MET A 1 0.44 -7.37 -53.87
C MET A 1 1.17 -6.58 -52.79
N VAL A 2 0.53 -6.43 -51.63
CA VAL A 2 1.00 -5.94 -50.31
C VAL A 2 1.89 -4.69 -50.26
N SER A 3 1.31 -3.55 -49.87
CA SER A 3 2.07 -2.47 -49.21
C SER A 3 1.60 -2.42 -47.76
N SER A 4 2.40 -3.04 -46.92
CA SER A 4 2.14 -3.36 -45.51
C SER A 4 1.89 -2.10 -44.69
N ALA A 5 0.73 -2.07 -44.05
CA ALA A 5 0.43 -1.16 -42.96
C ALA A 5 1.35 -1.49 -41.77
N ASN A 6 2.15 -0.52 -41.32
CA ASN A 6 2.70 -0.58 -39.98
C ASN A 6 2.72 0.80 -39.33
N ARG A 7 1.69 1.10 -38.53
CA ARG A 7 1.71 2.18 -37.55
C ARG A 7 1.51 1.55 -36.18
N HIS A 8 2.60 1.19 -35.52
CA HIS A 8 2.64 0.94 -34.09
C HIS A 8 2.41 2.27 -33.36
N THR A 9 1.16 2.59 -33.04
CA THR A 9 0.84 3.73 -32.16
C THR A 9 1.23 3.39 -30.72
N GLY A 10 2.13 4.21 -30.16
CA GLY A 10 2.71 4.06 -28.83
C GLY A 10 1.67 4.01 -27.71
N ARG A 11 1.96 3.14 -26.73
CA ARG A 11 1.19 2.97 -25.50
C ARG A 11 1.57 4.12 -24.56
N ASN A 12 0.70 5.11 -24.39
CA ASN A 12 0.84 6.13 -23.36
C ASN A 12 0.72 5.46 -21.98
N GLY A 13 1.85 5.21 -21.33
CA GLY A 13 1.90 4.74 -19.94
C GLY A 13 1.62 5.91 -19.00
N ALA A 14 0.38 6.04 -18.55
CA ALA A 14 0.07 6.92 -17.42
C ALA A 14 0.77 6.37 -16.15
N PRO A 15 1.39 7.23 -15.32
CA PRO A 15 1.87 6.80 -14.02
C PRO A 15 0.67 6.41 -13.16
N VAL A 16 0.60 5.13 -12.77
CA VAL A 16 -0.34 4.65 -11.75
C VAL A 16 0.17 5.18 -10.41
N GLU A 17 -0.35 6.34 -10.02
CA GLU A 17 -0.21 6.89 -8.67
C GLU A 17 -1.02 5.97 -7.75
N ARG A 18 -0.39 4.96 -7.18
CA ARG A 18 -1.04 4.12 -6.17
C ARG A 18 -1.12 5.01 -4.93
N PRO A 19 -2.30 5.44 -4.48
CA PRO A 19 -2.38 6.10 -3.19
C PRO A 19 -1.82 5.11 -2.18
N GLU A 20 -0.68 5.46 -1.59
CA GLU A 20 -0.17 4.80 -0.39
C GLU A 20 -1.28 4.98 0.63
N ARG A 21 -2.09 3.93 0.80
CA ARG A 21 -3.27 4.00 1.67
C ARG A 21 -2.78 4.43 3.04
N GLU A 22 -3.30 5.55 3.53
CA GLU A 22 -3.04 6.00 4.90
C GLU A 22 -3.45 4.88 5.86
N VAL A 23 -2.49 4.44 6.66
CA VAL A 23 -2.68 3.38 7.64
C VAL A 23 -3.31 4.00 8.88
N LEU A 24 -4.59 3.71 9.13
CA LEU A 24 -5.27 4.17 10.33
C LEU A 24 -4.96 3.24 11.52
N CYS A 25 -4.93 3.81 12.72
CA CYS A 25 -4.82 3.06 13.95
C CYS A 25 -6.07 2.18 14.16
N PRO A 26 -5.93 0.86 14.41
CA PRO A 26 -7.09 -0.02 14.59
C PRO A 26 -7.83 0.19 15.92
N TRP A 27 -7.24 0.94 16.86
CA TRP A 27 -7.82 1.16 18.19
C TRP A 27 -8.51 2.49 18.35
N CYS A 28 -7.93 3.56 17.80
CA CYS A 28 -8.46 4.92 17.94
C CYS A 28 -8.80 5.58 16.60
N GLU A 29 -8.63 4.86 15.48
CA GLU A 29 -8.90 5.33 14.11
C GLU A 29 -8.09 6.55 13.68
N SER A 30 -7.07 6.91 14.46
CA SER A 30 -6.21 8.04 14.14
C SER A 30 -5.37 7.79 12.88
N PRO A 31 -5.24 8.79 11.99
CA PRO A 31 -4.29 8.77 10.89
C PRO A 31 -2.84 9.06 11.32
N ASN A 32 -2.60 9.48 12.56
CA ASN A 32 -1.25 9.76 13.07
C ASN A 32 -0.52 8.46 13.42
N THR A 33 -0.21 7.69 12.39
CA THR A 33 0.57 6.47 12.50
C THR A 33 1.90 6.64 11.78
N ARG A 34 2.95 6.04 12.34
CA ARG A 34 4.29 6.08 11.79
C ARG A 34 4.80 4.67 11.58
N LEU A 35 5.43 4.42 10.43
CA LEU A 35 6.15 3.18 10.18
C LEU A 35 7.38 3.09 11.10
N VAL A 36 7.41 2.08 11.95
CA VAL A 36 8.53 1.78 12.86
C VAL A 36 9.50 0.81 12.21
N SER A 37 8.99 -0.25 11.58
CA SER A 37 9.80 -1.23 10.85
C SER A 37 9.07 -1.69 9.59
N PRO A 38 9.71 -1.62 8.41
CA PRO A 38 9.17 -2.22 7.19
C PRO A 38 9.22 -3.76 7.21
N TYR A 39 9.88 -4.37 8.20
CA TYR A 39 10.01 -5.80 8.38
C TYR A 39 9.43 -6.19 9.74
N GLY A 40 8.21 -6.74 9.73
CA GLY A 40 7.61 -7.41 10.87
C GLY A 40 8.13 -8.85 11.03
N PRO A 41 7.55 -9.64 11.96
CA PRO A 41 7.85 -11.06 12.14
C PRO A 41 7.64 -11.91 10.88
N SER A 42 6.76 -11.46 9.98
CA SER A 42 6.58 -12.03 8.64
C SER A 42 7.04 -11.05 7.57
N VAL A 43 7.62 -11.55 6.46
CA VAL A 43 8.16 -10.73 5.34
C VAL A 43 7.14 -9.76 4.73
N ALA A 44 5.85 -10.02 4.94
CA ALA A 44 4.75 -9.22 4.42
C ALA A 44 4.08 -8.30 5.47
N GLU A 45 4.56 -8.30 6.72
CA GLU A 45 4.05 -7.46 7.81
C GLU A 45 4.94 -6.23 8.00
N MET A 46 4.32 -5.08 8.20
CA MET A 46 4.98 -3.82 8.55
C MET A 46 4.53 -3.41 9.96
N LEU A 47 5.46 -2.98 10.80
CA LEU A 47 5.15 -2.51 12.15
C LEU A 47 4.93 -1.00 12.14
N TYR A 48 3.75 -0.56 12.56
CA TYR A 48 3.38 0.83 12.75
C TYR A 48 3.23 1.15 14.23
N LYS A 49 3.41 2.42 14.58
CA LYS A 49 3.09 2.98 15.89
C LYS A 49 2.14 4.16 15.73
N CYS A 50 1.07 4.17 16.52
CA CYS A 50 0.19 5.34 16.61
C CYS A 50 0.81 6.36 17.57
N GLU A 51 0.85 7.62 17.18
CA GLU A 51 1.36 8.70 18.01
C GLU A 51 0.31 9.24 19.00
N ASP A 52 -0.99 9.05 18.72
CA ASP A 52 -2.07 9.47 19.64
C ASP A 52 -2.26 8.50 20.81
N CYS A 53 -2.37 7.20 20.53
CA CYS A 53 -2.55 6.20 21.60
C CYS A 53 -1.24 5.54 22.04
N GLN A 54 -0.12 5.83 21.37
CA GLN A 54 1.22 5.32 21.66
C GLN A 54 1.41 3.79 21.49
N ASP A 55 0.38 3.08 21.02
CA ASP A 55 0.43 1.64 20.76
C ASP A 55 1.05 1.29 19.39
N SER A 56 1.66 0.10 19.32
CA SER A 56 2.28 -0.44 18.12
C SER A 56 1.48 -1.62 17.55
N PHE A 57 1.25 -1.66 16.24
CA PHE A 57 0.49 -2.70 15.54
C PHE A 57 1.16 -3.19 14.26
N GLY A 58 0.90 -4.45 13.92
CA GLY A 58 1.26 -5.02 12.62
C GLY A 58 0.23 -4.65 11.56
N TRP A 59 0.71 -4.27 10.37
CA TRP A 59 -0.10 -3.96 9.19
C TRP A 59 0.32 -4.85 8.02
N LEU A 60 -0.62 -5.62 7.49
CA LEU A 60 -0.43 -6.47 6.33
C LEU A 60 -0.97 -5.76 5.09
N LYS A 61 -0.10 -5.51 4.11
CA LYS A 61 -0.46 -4.78 2.87
C LYS A 61 -1.58 -5.45 2.05
N TRP A 62 -1.81 -6.75 2.25
CA TRP A 62 -2.70 -7.59 1.46
C TRP A 62 -3.99 -7.99 2.18
N GLU A 63 -4.03 -7.93 3.52
CA GLU A 63 -5.21 -8.30 4.29
C GLU A 63 -6.09 -7.05 4.50
N GLN A 64 -7.00 -6.80 3.57
CA GLN A 64 -8.11 -5.86 3.76
C GLN A 64 -9.32 -6.57 4.40
N ARG A 65 -9.07 -7.44 5.38
CA ARG A 65 -10.13 -8.15 6.09
C ARG A 65 -9.74 -8.40 7.53
N LEU A 66 -10.62 -7.98 8.44
CA LEU A 66 -10.58 -8.45 9.82
C LEU A 66 -10.80 -9.97 9.81
N PRO A 67 -10.02 -10.76 10.57
CA PRO A 67 -10.40 -12.14 10.87
C PRO A 67 -11.72 -12.13 11.65
N ASP A 68 -12.58 -13.12 11.36
CA ASP A 68 -13.92 -13.31 11.93
C ASP A 68 -13.91 -13.42 13.46
#